data_AF-A0A917J0A9-F1
#
_entry.id   AF-A0A917J0A9-F1
#
_cell.length_a   1.000
_cell.length_b   1.000
_cell.length_c   1.000
_cell.angle_alpha   90.00
_cell.angle_beta   90.00
_cell.angle_gamma   90.00
#
_symmetry.space_group_name_H-M   'P 1'
#
loop_
_entity.id
_entity.type
_entity.pdbx_description
1 polymer ?
#
loop_
_entity_poly.entity_id
_entity_poly.type
_entity_poly.pdbx_seq_one_letter_code
_entity_poly.pdbx_strand_id
1 'polypeptide(L)'
;MTPNPSEETTPAPQYDAATEAFLNSGYDLPIKQARNALFIIAAVQLVSGIIAAAQAPAETQTAIWIETGILTAIFAGLALWTRKKAYAALLTGLIVYLAYQALLGIINPLNLLSGIFFKIFIIVYLIIGINNARDRQ
;
A
#
# COMPACT_ATOMS: atom_id res chain seq x y z
N MET A 1 8.95 39.56 -38.73
CA MET A 1 8.63 38.26 -38.09
C MET A 1 7.12 38.14 -38.05
N THR A 2 6.52 37.40 -38.97
CA THR A 2 5.09 37.10 -38.93
C THR A 2 4.84 35.99 -37.90
N PRO A 3 3.73 36.01 -37.15
CA PRO A 3 3.40 34.94 -36.20
C PRO A 3 3.16 33.63 -36.96
N ASN A 4 3.62 32.52 -36.37
CA ASN A 4 3.45 31.18 -36.91
C ASN A 4 1.97 30.74 -36.80
N PRO A 5 1.27 30.31 -37.88
CA PRO A 5 -0.17 30.03 -37.84
C PRO A 5 -0.60 28.71 -37.18
N SER A 6 0.30 27.96 -36.55
CA SER A 6 0.01 26.57 -36.13
C SER A 6 -0.19 26.34 -34.63
N GLU A 7 -0.40 27.39 -33.83
CA GLU A 7 -0.86 27.25 -32.45
C GLU A 7 -2.39 27.39 -32.39
N GLU A 8 -3.10 26.52 -33.11
CA GLU A 8 -4.50 26.24 -32.77
C GLU A 8 -4.49 25.56 -31.40
N THR A 9 -4.72 26.34 -30.35
CA THR A 9 -5.08 25.83 -29.03
C THR A 9 -6.44 25.17 -29.16
N THR A 10 -6.45 23.93 -29.66
CA THR A 10 -7.64 23.10 -29.73
C THR A 10 -8.26 23.11 -28.32
N PRO A 11 -9.45 23.70 -28.14
CA PRO A 11 -10.08 23.75 -26.83
C PRO A 11 -10.23 22.31 -26.36
N ALA A 12 -9.86 22.03 -25.09
CA ALA A 12 -10.13 20.73 -24.51
C ALA A 12 -11.62 20.39 -24.78
N PRO A 13 -11.94 19.19 -25.30
CA PRO A 13 -13.32 18.86 -25.65
C PRO A 13 -14.21 19.10 -24.44
N GLN A 14 -15.26 19.90 -24.61
CA GLN A 14 -16.18 20.21 -23.52
C GLN A 14 -17.10 19.01 -23.32
N TYR A 15 -16.74 18.16 -22.36
CA TYR A 15 -17.48 16.97 -22.00
C TYR A 15 -18.72 17.35 -21.17
N ASP A 16 -19.80 16.57 -21.30
CA ASP A 16 -20.93 16.74 -20.39
C ASP A 16 -20.55 16.35 -18.95
N ALA A 17 -21.34 16.80 -17.99
CA ALA A 17 -21.08 16.55 -16.57
C ALA A 17 -20.98 15.05 -16.23
N ALA A 18 -21.68 14.18 -16.98
CA ALA A 18 -21.63 12.74 -16.79
C ALA A 18 -20.28 12.15 -17.24
N THR A 19 -19.75 12.65 -18.35
CA THR A 19 -18.47 12.25 -18.93
C THR A 19 -17.31 12.81 -18.11
N GLU A 20 -17.38 14.05 -17.62
CA GLU A 20 -16.41 14.56 -16.64
C GLU A 20 -16.41 13.74 -15.34
N ALA A 21 -17.59 13.40 -14.80
CA ALA A 21 -17.69 12.55 -13.62
C ALA A 21 -17.11 11.15 -13.87
N PHE A 22 -17.35 10.56 -15.04
CA PHE A 22 -16.79 9.27 -15.44
C PHE A 22 -15.26 9.32 -15.56
N LEU A 23 -14.73 10.31 -16.28
CA LEU A 23 -13.28 10.52 -16.45
C LEU A 23 -12.57 10.73 -15.11
N ASN A 24 -13.14 11.56 -14.23
CA ASN A 24 -12.59 11.81 -12.90
C ASN A 24 -12.70 10.59 -11.96
N SER A 25 -13.78 9.79 -12.08
CA SER A 25 -13.93 8.56 -11.29
C SER A 25 -12.86 7.51 -11.61
N GLY A 26 -12.42 7.46 -12.88
CA GLY A 26 -11.33 6.61 -13.35
C GLY A 26 -9.98 6.90 -12.69
N TYR A 27 -9.72 8.18 -12.39
CA TYR A 27 -8.45 8.66 -11.84
C TYR A 27 -8.29 8.36 -10.34
N ASP A 28 -9.37 8.40 -9.57
CA ASP A 28 -9.32 8.21 -8.10
C ASP A 28 -9.25 6.74 -7.66
N LEU A 29 -9.65 5.81 -8.54
CA LEU A 29 -9.71 4.38 -8.23
C LEU A 29 -8.38 3.79 -7.76
N PRO A 30 -7.23 4.04 -8.41
CA PRO A 30 -5.94 3.46 -8.01
C PRO A 30 -5.47 3.97 -6.65
N ILE A 31 -5.70 5.26 -6.36
CA ILE A 31 -5.35 5.87 -5.07
C ILE A 31 -6.17 5.21 -3.94
N LYS A 32 -7.47 5.04 -4.15
CA LYS A 32 -8.36 4.37 -3.18
C LYS A 32 -7.99 2.91 -2.98
N GLN A 33 -7.69 2.18 -4.06
CA GLN A 33 -7.25 0.78 -4.00
C GLN A 33 -5.91 0.64 -3.25
N ALA A 34 -4.91 1.46 -3.60
CA ALA A 34 -3.60 1.47 -2.95
C ALA A 34 -3.71 1.77 -1.44
N ARG A 35 -4.50 2.78 -1.09
CA ARG A 35 -4.76 3.15 0.30
C ARG A 35 -5.41 2.00 1.07
N ASN A 36 -6.45 1.40 0.49
CA ASN A 36 -7.15 0.29 1.12
C ASN A 36 -6.23 -0.92 1.29
N ALA A 37 -5.35 -1.21 0.33
CA ALA A 37 -4.34 -2.27 0.47
C ALA A 37 -3.43 -2.06 1.67
N LEU A 38 -2.85 -0.88 1.82
CA LEU A 38 -1.97 -0.59 2.95
C LEU A 38 -2.71 -0.61 4.30
N PHE A 39 -3.97 -0.17 4.34
CA PHE A 39 -4.79 -0.30 5.56
C PHE A 39 -5.16 -1.74 5.89
N ILE A 40 -5.50 -2.57 4.90
CA ILE A 40 -5.76 -4.00 5.12
C ILE A 40 -4.51 -4.66 5.69
N ILE A 41 -3.33 -4.34 5.16
CA ILE A 41 -2.06 -4.88 5.66
C ILE A 41 -1.78 -4.41 7.08
N ALA A 42 -1.98 -3.13 7.38
CA ALA A 42 -1.85 -2.60 8.74
C ALA A 42 -2.79 -3.33 9.72
N ALA A 43 -4.05 -3.56 9.33
CA ALA A 43 -5.02 -4.27 10.15
C ALA A 43 -4.64 -5.75 10.35
N VAL A 44 -4.23 -6.45 9.29
CA VAL A 44 -3.77 -7.85 9.38
C VAL A 44 -2.52 -7.96 10.26
N GLN A 45 -1.59 -7.02 10.13
CA GLN A 45 -0.37 -6.98 10.95
C GLN A 45 -0.71 -6.75 12.41
N LEU A 46 -1.64 -5.83 12.71
CA LEU A 46 -2.10 -5.58 14.07
C LEU A 46 -2.75 -6.82 14.68
N VAL A 47 -3.65 -7.49 13.94
CA VAL A 47 -4.29 -8.74 14.40
C VAL A 47 -3.23 -9.84 14.62
N SER A 48 -2.26 -9.97 13.72
CA SER A 48 -1.17 -10.94 13.86
C SER A 48 -0.33 -10.67 15.11
N GLY A 49 -0.04 -9.40 15.39
CA GLY A 49 0.69 -8.98 16.60
C GLY A 49 -0.10 -9.22 17.89
N ILE A 50 -1.43 -9.02 17.88
CA ILE A 50 -2.31 -9.35 19.01
C ILE A 50 -2.24 -10.86 19.29
N ILE A 51 -2.36 -11.69 18.26
CA ILE A 51 -2.30 -13.16 18.37
C ILE A 51 -0.91 -13.60 18.88
N ALA A 52 0.16 -12.96 18.42
CA ALA A 52 1.51 -13.23 18.89
C ALA A 52 1.69 -12.84 20.36
N ALA A 53 1.23 -11.65 20.76
CA ALA A 53 1.30 -11.16 22.13
C ALA A 53 0.46 -12.00 23.11
N ALA A 54 -0.65 -12.60 22.65
CA ALA A 54 -1.49 -13.48 23.47
C ALA A 54 -0.86 -14.86 23.73
N GLN A 55 0.03 -15.33 22.85
CA GLN A 55 0.72 -16.62 22.99
C GLN A 55 2.12 -16.49 23.61
N ALA A 56 2.61 -15.26 23.76
CA ALA A 56 3.96 -14.99 24.21
C ALA A 56 4.09 -14.92 25.74
N PRO A 57 5.24 -15.32 26.31
CA PRO A 57 5.56 -15.06 27.71
C PRO A 57 5.51 -13.57 28.06
N ALA A 58 5.10 -13.24 29.28
CA ALA A 58 4.91 -11.85 29.74
C ALA A 58 6.14 -10.95 29.54
N GLU A 59 7.34 -11.52 29.72
CA GLU A 59 8.62 -10.84 29.51
C GLU A 59 8.88 -10.39 28.06
N THR A 60 8.29 -11.08 27.08
CA THR A 60 8.41 -10.73 25.65
C THR A 60 7.24 -9.91 25.12
N GLN A 61 6.15 -9.82 25.87
CA GLN A 61 4.89 -9.21 25.41
C GLN A 61 5.05 -7.72 25.09
N THR A 62 5.80 -6.98 25.92
CA THR A 62 6.09 -5.55 25.69
C THR A 62 6.83 -5.33 24.37
N ALA A 63 7.81 -6.19 24.04
CA ALA A 63 8.56 -6.08 22.81
C ALA A 63 7.66 -6.29 21.58
N ILE A 64 6.78 -7.29 21.63
CA ILE A 64 5.82 -7.59 20.54
C ILE A 64 4.85 -6.42 20.32
N TRP A 65 4.36 -5.78 21.39
CA TRP A 65 3.48 -4.63 21.28
C TRP A 65 4.16 -3.42 20.64
N ILE A 66 5.41 -3.13 21.04
CA ILE A 66 6.21 -2.04 20.45
C ILE A 66 6.45 -2.32 18.97
N GLU A 67 6.92 -3.52 18.62
CA GLU A 67 7.17 -3.95 17.26
C GLU A 67 5.90 -3.84 16.38
N THR A 68 4.80 -4.42 16.86
CA THR A 68 3.50 -4.40 16.17
C THR A 68 2.99 -2.97 15.99
N GLY A 69 3.12 -2.14 17.03
CA GLY A 69 2.70 -0.73 16.98
C GLY A 69 3.48 0.06 15.93
N ILE A 70 4.80 -0.12 15.90
CA ILE A 70 5.69 0.54 14.92
C ILE A 70 5.31 0.11 13.49
N LEU A 71 5.20 -1.20 13.22
CA LEU A 71 4.85 -1.68 11.89
C LEU A 71 3.47 -1.19 11.44
N THR A 72 2.48 -1.26 12.32
CA THR A 72 1.12 -0.80 12.02
C THR A 72 1.12 0.69 11.69
N ALA A 73 1.86 1.50 12.45
CA ALA A 73 2.00 2.93 12.19
C ALA A 73 2.70 3.21 10.86
N ILE A 74 3.73 2.44 10.49
CA ILE A 74 4.42 2.56 9.20
C ILE A 74 3.44 2.30 8.04
N PHE A 75 2.72 1.17 8.06
CA PHE A 75 1.76 0.86 6.99
C PHE A 75 0.60 1.84 6.93
N ALA A 76 0.08 2.29 8.08
CA ALA A 76 -0.95 3.33 8.11
C ALA A 76 -0.42 4.68 7.58
N GLY A 77 0.81 5.07 7.93
CA GLY A 77 1.46 6.27 7.41
C GLY A 77 1.67 6.21 5.89
N LEU A 78 2.11 5.07 5.37
CA LEU A 78 2.20 4.81 3.92
C LEU A 78 0.82 4.89 3.25
N ALA A 79 -0.22 4.35 3.90
CA ALA A 79 -1.59 4.44 3.40
C ALA A 79 -2.04 5.90 3.25
N LEU A 80 -1.70 6.78 4.20
CA LEU A 80 -1.96 8.22 4.09
C LEU A 80 -1.14 8.90 2.98
N TRP A 81 0.09 8.42 2.74
CA TRP A 81 0.98 8.95 1.72
C TRP A 81 0.56 8.62 0.27
N THR A 82 -0.31 7.62 0.08
CA THR A 82 -0.86 7.25 -1.23
C THR A 82 -1.55 8.41 -1.96
N ARG A 83 -2.10 9.40 -1.24
CA ARG A 83 -2.73 10.59 -1.82
C ARG A 83 -1.79 11.40 -2.72
N LYS A 84 -0.48 11.34 -2.45
CA LYS A 84 0.55 12.03 -3.24
C LYS A 84 1.18 11.12 -4.27
N LYS A 85 1.57 9.90 -3.86
CA LYS A 85 2.28 8.94 -4.72
C LYS A 85 1.86 7.51 -4.39
N ALA A 86 0.74 7.06 -4.96
CA ALA A 86 0.17 5.74 -4.72
C ALA A 86 1.15 4.59 -5.02
N TYR A 87 1.78 4.60 -6.20
CA TYR A 87 2.74 3.56 -6.60
C TYR A 87 3.96 3.51 -5.67
N ALA A 88 4.57 4.66 -5.37
CA ALA A 88 5.74 4.71 -4.48
C ALA A 88 5.40 4.23 -3.06
N ALA A 89 4.21 4.57 -2.54
CA ALA A 89 3.75 4.12 -1.24
C ALA A 89 3.54 2.59 -1.19
N LEU A 90 2.96 2.01 -2.24
CA LEU A 90 2.78 0.56 -2.34
C LEU A 90 4.10 -0.19 -2.49
N LEU A 91 5.00 0.29 -3.37
CA LEU A 91 6.32 -0.30 -3.56
C LEU A 91 7.14 -0.24 -2.25
N THR A 92 7.10 0.90 -1.56
CA THR A 92 7.75 1.05 -0.26
C THR A 92 7.13 0.09 0.76
N GLY A 93 5.81 -0.03 0.80
CA GLY A 93 5.12 -0.98 1.67
C GLY A 93 5.54 -2.42 1.41
N LEU A 94 5.67 -2.81 0.15
CA LEU A 94 6.16 -4.14 -0.23
C LEU A 94 7.60 -4.38 0.22
N ILE A 95 8.49 -3.41 0.00
CA ILE A 95 9.90 -3.52 0.43
C ILE A 95 10.00 -3.63 1.95
N VAL A 96 9.30 -2.76 2.69
CA VAL A 96 9.26 -2.79 4.17
C VAL A 96 8.73 -4.13 4.68
N TYR A 97 7.66 -4.64 4.07
CA TYR A 97 7.08 -5.92 4.44
C TYR A 97 8.07 -7.07 4.23
N LEU A 98 8.70 -7.14 3.06
CA LEU A 98 9.67 -8.19 2.74
C LEU A 98 10.92 -8.10 3.63
N ALA A 99 11.42 -6.89 3.87
CA ALA A 99 12.57 -6.67 4.76
C ALA A 99 12.26 -7.13 6.20
N TYR A 100 11.07 -6.83 6.69
CA TYR A 100 10.62 -7.28 8.00
C TYR A 100 10.50 -8.81 8.08
N GLN A 101 9.89 -9.44 7.07
CA GLN A 101 9.80 -10.91 7.01
C GLN A 101 11.17 -11.58 6.93
N ALA A 102 12.11 -10.98 6.20
CA ALA A 102 13.49 -11.46 6.13
C ALA A 102 14.19 -11.36 7.50
N LEU A 103 14.02 -10.25 8.22
CA LEU A 103 14.58 -10.08 9.57
C LEU A 103 14.05 -11.13 10.54
N LEU A 104 12.73 -11.35 10.56
CA LEU A 104 12.12 -12.39 11.39
C LEU A 104 12.59 -13.79 11.01
N GLY A 105 12.79 -14.05 9.72
CA GLY A 105 13.28 -15.32 9.20
C GLY A 105 14.71 -15.65 9.62
N ILE A 106 15.58 -14.63 9.75
CA ILE A 106 16.94 -14.78 10.26
C ILE A 106 16.93 -15.15 11.76
N ILE A 107 16.01 -14.58 12.54
CA ILE A 107 15.88 -14.88 13.98
C ILE A 107 15.32 -16.28 14.19
N ASN A 108 14.25 -16.63 13.47
CA ASN A 108 13.67 -17.97 13.52
C ASN A 108 13.03 -18.33 12.18
N PRO A 109 13.57 -19.31 11.43
CA PRO A 109 13.03 -19.67 10.12
C PRO A 109 11.62 -20.26 10.19
N LEU A 110 11.18 -20.80 11.33
CA LEU A 110 9.79 -21.24 11.50
C LEU A 110 8.80 -20.09 11.42
N ASN A 111 9.23 -18.86 11.74
CA ASN A 111 8.39 -17.68 11.59
C ASN A 111 8.03 -17.43 10.13
N LEU A 112 8.89 -17.80 9.16
CA LEU A 112 8.59 -17.68 7.73
C LEU A 112 7.45 -18.61 7.31
N LEU A 113 7.44 -19.85 7.81
CA LEU A 113 6.42 -20.86 7.52
C LEU A 113 5.09 -20.56 8.24
N SER A 114 5.15 -20.01 9.45
CA SER A 114 3.94 -19.64 10.18
C SER A 114 3.17 -18.53 9.47
N GLY A 115 1.87 -18.76 9.27
CA GLY A 115 1.00 -17.80 8.58
C GLY A 115 1.33 -17.57 7.10
N ILE A 116 2.05 -18.49 6.44
CA ILE A 116 2.50 -18.32 5.04
C ILE A 116 1.37 -17.98 4.07
N PHE A 117 0.17 -18.54 4.25
CA PHE A 117 -1.01 -18.22 3.45
C PHE A 117 -1.38 -16.72 3.51
N PHE A 118 -1.34 -16.13 4.70
CA PHE A 118 -1.60 -14.70 4.89
C PHE A 118 -0.52 -13.83 4.25
N LYS A 119 0.74 -14.26 4.33
CA LYS A 119 1.87 -13.51 3.74
C LYS A 119 1.80 -13.50 2.22
N ILE A 120 1.52 -14.65 1.62
CA ILE A 120 1.29 -14.75 0.16
C ILE A 120 0.13 -13.85 -0.23
N PHE A 121 -0.99 -13.88 0.50
CA PHE A 121 -2.14 -13.01 0.25
C PHE A 121 -1.75 -11.53 0.26
N ILE A 122 -0.99 -11.08 1.28
CA ILE A 122 -0.50 -9.70 1.38
C ILE A 122 0.37 -9.32 0.17
N ILE A 123 1.32 -10.18 -0.20
CA ILE A 123 2.24 -9.93 -1.33
C ILE A 123 1.46 -9.82 -2.64
N VAL A 124 0.55 -10.76 -2.90
CA VAL A 124 -0.31 -10.73 -4.12
C VAL A 124 -1.14 -9.46 -4.15
N TYR A 125 -1.75 -9.08 -3.03
CA TYR A 125 -2.58 -7.88 -2.94
C TYR A 125 -1.78 -6.59 -3.19
N LEU A 126 -0.55 -6.52 -2.67
CA LEU A 126 0.38 -5.42 -2.96
C LEU A 126 0.78 -5.38 -4.42
N ILE A 127 1.14 -6.51 -5.03
CA ILE A 127 1.53 -6.59 -6.45
C ILE A 127 0.39 -6.13 -7.35
N ILE A 128 -0.85 -6.56 -7.09
CA ILE A 128 -2.03 -6.10 -7.84
C ILE A 128 -2.19 -4.59 -7.70
N GLY A 129 -2.08 -4.06 -6.48
CA GLY A 129 -2.13 -2.61 -6.24
C GLY A 129 -1.04 -1.85 -7.00
N ILE A 130 0.19 -2.38 -7.03
CA ILE A 130 1.33 -1.78 -7.73
C ILE A 130 1.08 -1.75 -9.23
N ASN A 131 0.64 -2.85 -9.82
CA ASN A 131 0.33 -2.92 -11.24
C ASN A 131 -0.77 -1.92 -11.63
N ASN A 132 -1.86 -1.85 -10.84
CA ASN A 132 -2.93 -0.88 -11.07
C ASN A 132 -2.46 0.58 -10.94
N ALA A 133 -1.47 0.84 -10.09
CA ALA A 133 -0.90 2.17 -9.90
C ALA A 133 0.18 2.53 -10.93
N ARG A 134 0.88 1.53 -11.51
CA ARG A 134 1.97 1.70 -12.48
C ARG A 134 1.47 2.24 -13.82
N ASP A 135 0.31 1.77 -14.29
CA ASP A 135 -0.21 2.09 -15.62
C ASP A 135 -0.57 3.57 -15.83
N ARG A 136 -0.44 4.41 -14.79
CA ARG A 136 -0.89 5.81 -14.78
C ARG A 136 0.08 6.79 -14.07
N GLN A 137 1.33 6.39 -13.83
CA GLN A 137 2.40 7.31 -13.40
C GLN A 137 3.02 8.04 -14.59
#